data_AF-K1ZFE3-F1
#
_entry.id   AF-K1ZFE3-F1
#
_cell.length_a   1.000
_cell.length_b   1.000
_cell.length_c   1.000
_cell.angle_alpha   90.00
_cell.angle_beta   90.00
_cell.angle_gamma   90.00
#
_symmetry.space_group_name_H-M   'P 1'
#
loop_
_entity.id
_entity.type
_entity.pdbx_description
1 polymer ?
#
loop_
_entity_poly.entity_id
_entity_poly.type
_entity_poly.pdbx_seq_one_letter_code
_entity_poly.pdbx_strand_id
1 'polypeptide(L)'
;MVNNARIAVRLAGGFGVIIALLLVLSVFARLKMGTLAELTNQLYLHPFAVSTNLVSAEVDLLKMEKGFRDIVLSVDAETLDRSIADIDESEKKAKAHLDIVAQRYLGNPEDLAAIREELESWKGLRNRVVKLAKAGQKEEALDLQQSQAARQFATIDEKLTVIEEFAANKAASFVEGAEGTANNTYLLIYLLVFLAVAGSVVIATLTSRSISRPLNRAVEVANQIAEGDLKITLPSLDRHDEVGNLIAAFDRMIRYLRDMAEVAGRIAAKDLTARVQPHSTHDVLGNAFATMIDNLGRMIAEIQESANVVASSVGEILATTTQLAAGIAE
;
A
#
# COMPACT_ATOMS: atom_id res chain seq x y z
N MET A 1 7.14 -26.82 6.33
CA MET A 1 6.45 -26.09 7.43
C MET A 1 5.13 -25.43 6.99
N VAL A 2 5.06 -24.73 5.85
CA VAL A 2 3.83 -24.01 5.42
C VAL A 2 2.60 -24.92 5.22
N ASN A 3 2.79 -26.16 4.76
CA ASN A 3 1.70 -27.10 4.43
C ASN A 3 0.91 -27.68 5.61
N ASN A 4 1.29 -27.41 6.87
CA ASN A 4 0.56 -27.87 8.06
C ASN A 4 -0.14 -26.73 8.82
N ALA A 5 0.04 -25.48 8.42
CA ALA A 5 -0.68 -24.37 9.05
C ALA A 5 -2.15 -24.37 8.64
N ARG A 6 -3.06 -23.95 9.52
CA ARG A 6 -4.49 -23.77 9.18
C ARG A 6 -4.68 -22.81 8.01
N ILE A 7 -5.70 -23.03 7.18
CA ILE A 7 -6.03 -22.17 6.02
C ILE A 7 -6.13 -20.70 6.43
N ALA A 8 -6.86 -20.43 7.51
CA ALA A 8 -7.07 -19.07 8.02
C ALA A 8 -5.75 -18.37 8.37
N VAL A 9 -4.79 -19.08 8.98
CA VAL A 9 -3.49 -18.52 9.36
C VAL A 9 -2.64 -18.20 8.13
N ARG A 10 -2.72 -19.03 7.08
CA ARG A 10 -1.99 -18.76 5.83
C ARG A 10 -2.54 -17.53 5.10
N LEU A 11 -3.87 -17.43 5.00
CA LEU A 11 -4.52 -16.28 4.38
C LEU A 11 -4.26 -15.00 5.19
N ALA A 12 -4.42 -15.07 6.51
CA ALA A 12 -4.12 -13.95 7.40
C ALA A 12 -2.65 -13.51 7.31
N GLY A 13 -1.71 -14.46 7.22
CA GLY A 13 -0.30 -14.14 6.98
C GLY A 13 -0.06 -13.44 5.65
N GLY A 14 -0.69 -13.94 4.58
CA GLY A 14 -0.58 -13.34 3.24
C GLY A 14 -1.12 -11.90 3.19
N PHE A 15 -2.35 -11.69 3.66
CA PHE A 15 -2.93 -10.34 3.75
C PHE A 15 -2.18 -9.45 4.74
N GLY A 16 -1.71 -10.01 5.86
CA GLY A 16 -0.95 -9.30 6.88
C GLY A 16 0.35 -8.72 6.34
N VAL A 17 1.09 -9.47 5.51
CA VAL A 17 2.29 -8.97 4.84
C VAL A 17 1.97 -7.80 3.90
N ILE A 18 0.90 -7.91 3.10
CA ILE A 18 0.49 -6.85 2.18
C ILE A 18 0.09 -5.58 2.96
N ILE A 19 -0.72 -5.74 4.01
CA ILE A 19 -1.14 -4.62 4.87
C ILE A 19 0.07 -3.97 5.55
N ALA A 20 1.00 -4.76 6.08
CA ALA A 20 2.23 -4.25 6.69
C ALA A 20 3.07 -3.44 5.69
N LEU A 21 3.23 -3.93 4.45
CA LEU A 21 3.92 -3.19 3.39
C LEU A 21 3.22 -1.87 3.03
N LEU A 22 1.88 -1.87 2.95
CA LEU A 22 1.10 -0.66 2.70
C LEU A 22 1.23 0.37 3.84
N LEU A 23 1.26 -0.09 5.09
CA LEU A 23 1.47 0.78 6.25
C LEU A 23 2.88 1.39 6.23
N VAL A 24 3.90 0.58 5.96
CA VAL A 24 5.29 1.05 5.82
C VAL A 24 5.40 2.09 4.71
N LEU A 25 4.78 1.83 3.55
CA LEU A 25 4.76 2.76 2.42
C LEU A 25 4.06 4.08 2.79
N SER A 26 2.94 4.01 3.50
CA SER A 26 2.19 5.20 3.94
C SER A 26 2.97 6.05 4.93
N VAL A 27 3.60 5.43 5.92
CA VAL A 27 4.46 6.12 6.90
C VAL A 27 5.66 6.76 6.19
N PHE A 28 6.32 6.01 5.30
CA PHE A 28 7.47 6.51 4.55
C PHE A 28 7.11 7.69 3.65
N ALA A 29 6.02 7.59 2.89
CA ALA A 29 5.51 8.66 2.06
C ALA A 29 5.23 9.92 2.89
N ARG A 30 4.60 9.76 4.06
CA ARG A 30 4.34 10.89 4.97
C ARG A 30 5.62 11.55 5.48
N LEU A 31 6.62 10.77 5.89
CA LEU A 31 7.90 11.30 6.36
C LEU A 31 8.61 12.10 5.25
N LYS A 32 8.68 11.56 4.02
CA LYS A 32 9.33 12.22 2.90
C LYS A 32 8.59 13.46 2.40
N MET A 33 7.26 13.41 2.40
CA MET A 33 6.43 14.59 2.09
C MET A 33 6.64 15.71 3.12
N GLY A 34 6.86 15.35 4.39
CA GLY A 34 7.23 16.31 5.43
C GLY A 34 8.57 17.02 5.14
N THR A 35 9.59 16.29 4.70
CA THR A 35 10.87 16.88 4.28
C THR A 35 10.70 17.82 3.08
N LEU A 36 9.90 17.44 2.09
CA LEU A 36 9.65 18.27 0.91
C LEU A 36 8.88 19.56 1.27
N ALA A 37 7.89 19.45 2.16
CA ALA A 37 7.17 20.60 2.70
C ALA A 37 8.10 21.56 3.45
N GLU A 38 9.03 21.02 4.25
CA GLU A 38 10.01 21.83 4.98
C GLU A 38 10.97 22.56 4.02
N LEU A 39 11.51 21.89 3.00
CA LEU A 39 12.35 22.53 1.98
C LEU A 39 11.60 23.65 1.25
N THR A 40 10.33 23.44 0.95
CA THR A 40 9.47 24.43 0.29
C THR A 40 9.20 25.62 1.22
N ASN A 41 8.97 25.36 2.51
CA ASN A 41 8.78 26.39 3.52
C ASN A 41 10.06 27.20 3.73
N GLN A 42 11.23 26.56 3.78
CA GLN A 42 12.52 27.25 3.87
C GLN A 42 12.82 28.09 2.63
N LEU A 43 12.53 27.58 1.42
CA LEU A 43 12.62 28.34 0.18
C LEU A 43 11.77 29.62 0.23
N TYR A 44 10.52 29.51 0.70
CA TYR A 44 9.60 30.65 0.83
C TYR A 44 10.05 31.65 1.91
N LEU A 45 10.38 31.16 3.11
CA LEU A 45 10.70 32.01 4.26
C LEU A 45 12.08 32.68 4.16
N HIS A 46 13.02 32.09 3.41
CA HIS A 46 14.38 32.58 3.29
C HIS A 46 14.64 33.22 1.92
N PRO A 47 15.25 32.54 0.92
CA PRO A 47 15.73 33.21 -0.27
C PRO A 47 14.63 33.91 -1.09
N PHE A 48 13.40 33.38 -1.11
CA PHE A 48 12.28 34.06 -1.77
C PHE A 48 11.90 35.35 -1.05
N ALA A 49 11.72 35.30 0.28
CA ALA A 49 11.42 36.48 1.10
C ALA A 49 12.56 37.51 1.05
N VAL A 50 13.82 37.06 1.04
CA VAL A 50 14.99 37.93 0.87
C VAL A 50 14.93 38.62 -0.48
N SER A 51 14.85 37.88 -1.59
CA SER A 51 14.84 38.45 -2.94
C SER A 51 13.70 39.46 -3.14
N THR A 52 12.46 39.12 -2.72
CA THR A 52 11.32 40.03 -2.87
C THR A 52 11.42 41.31 -2.02
N ASN A 53 11.91 41.20 -0.78
CA ASN A 53 12.12 42.39 0.05
C ASN A 53 13.35 43.19 -0.37
N LEU A 54 14.39 42.54 -0.90
CA LEU A 54 15.58 43.21 -1.42
C LEU A 54 15.23 44.07 -2.63
N VAL A 55 14.47 43.53 -3.60
CA VAL A 55 13.96 44.28 -4.76
C VAL A 55 13.09 45.47 -4.30
N SER A 56 12.26 45.28 -3.28
CA SER A 56 11.44 46.37 -2.74
C SER A 56 12.30 47.46 -2.07
N ALA A 57 13.35 47.07 -1.33
CA ALA A 57 14.30 48.00 -0.75
C ALA A 57 15.08 48.76 -1.83
N GLU A 58 15.56 48.07 -2.87
CA GLU A 58 16.28 48.66 -4.00
C GLU A 58 15.42 49.70 -4.73
N VAL A 59 14.14 49.42 -4.96
CA VAL A 59 13.18 50.39 -5.52
C VAL A 59 13.07 51.65 -4.65
N ASP A 60 13.03 51.52 -3.33
CA ASP A 60 12.98 52.68 -2.44
C ASP A 60 14.32 53.42 -2.36
N LEU A 61 15.46 52.73 -2.46
CA LEU A 61 16.79 53.34 -2.57
C LEU A 61 16.93 54.14 -3.88
N LEU A 62 16.42 53.62 -5.01
CA LEU A 62 16.37 54.34 -6.28
C LEU A 62 15.47 55.59 -6.20
N LYS A 63 14.35 55.52 -5.46
CA LYS A 63 13.53 56.71 -5.18
C LYS A 63 14.26 57.73 -4.33
N MET A 64 15.04 57.29 -3.32
CA MET A 64 15.89 58.18 -2.52
C MET A 64 16.94 58.87 -3.39
N GLU A 65 17.62 58.13 -4.26
CA GLU A 65 18.61 58.70 -5.19
C GLU A 65 17.95 59.71 -6.15
N LYS A 66 16.77 59.38 -6.69
CA LYS A 66 15.99 60.30 -7.53
C LYS A 66 15.59 61.57 -6.77
N GLY A 67 14.96 61.43 -5.60
CA GLY A 67 14.56 62.59 -4.78
C GLY A 67 15.77 63.44 -4.38
N PHE A 68 16.92 62.81 -4.19
CA PHE A 68 18.17 63.51 -3.92
C PHE A 68 18.62 64.39 -5.11
N ARG A 69 18.41 63.94 -6.36
CA ARG A 69 18.59 64.79 -7.57
C ARG A 69 17.59 65.93 -7.61
N ASP A 70 16.34 65.67 -7.23
CA ASP A 70 15.28 66.67 -7.24
C ASP A 70 15.52 67.81 -6.21
N ILE A 71 16.22 67.54 -5.09
CA ILE A 71 16.61 68.57 -4.10
C ILE A 71 17.41 69.71 -4.75
N VAL A 72 18.44 69.39 -5.55
CA VAL A 72 19.32 70.40 -6.16
C VAL A 72 18.61 71.13 -7.31
N LEU A 73 17.67 70.45 -7.97
CA LEU A 73 16.90 70.97 -9.11
C LEU A 73 15.65 71.78 -8.70
N SER A 74 15.23 71.70 -7.44
CA SER A 74 14.07 72.42 -6.90
C SER A 74 14.13 73.93 -7.19
N VAL A 75 12.99 74.51 -7.57
CA VAL A 75 12.87 75.93 -7.96
C VAL A 75 12.37 76.79 -6.81
N ASP A 76 11.65 76.19 -5.86
CA ASP A 76 10.98 76.85 -4.74
C ASP A 76 11.05 76.00 -3.46
N ALA A 77 10.70 76.61 -2.32
CA ALA A 77 10.79 75.95 -1.02
C ALA A 77 9.79 74.79 -0.84
N GLU A 78 8.63 74.86 -1.50
CA GLU A 78 7.60 73.82 -1.41
C GLU A 78 8.04 72.54 -2.13
N THR A 79 8.60 72.67 -3.34
CA THR A 79 9.16 71.53 -4.09
C THR A 79 10.37 70.91 -3.39
N LEU A 80 11.20 71.72 -2.73
CA LEU A 80 12.30 71.25 -1.91
C LEU A 80 11.82 70.43 -0.70
N ASP A 81 10.89 70.96 0.09
CA ASP A 81 10.39 70.28 1.29
C ASP A 81 9.62 69.00 0.93
N ARG A 82 8.91 68.98 -0.20
CA ARG A 82 8.27 67.76 -0.72
C ARG A 82 9.29 66.68 -1.08
N SER A 83 10.37 67.05 -1.78
CA SER A 83 11.44 66.11 -2.15
C SER A 83 12.11 65.51 -0.91
N ILE A 84 12.30 66.31 0.15
CA ILE A 84 12.83 65.83 1.43
C ILE A 84 11.87 64.83 2.07
N ALA A 85 10.57 65.14 2.09
CA ALA A 85 9.55 64.25 2.66
C ALA A 85 9.47 62.90 1.92
N ASP A 86 9.51 62.92 0.59
CA ASP A 86 9.49 61.71 -0.24
C ASP A 86 10.73 60.82 0.04
N ILE A 87 11.91 61.43 0.19
CA ILE A 87 13.14 60.70 0.56
C ILE A 87 13.01 60.08 1.96
N ASP A 88 12.51 60.82 2.94
CA ASP A 88 12.36 60.31 4.31
C ASP A 88 11.35 59.15 4.37
N GLU A 89 10.28 59.21 3.55
CA GLU A 89 9.32 58.10 3.42
C GLU A 89 9.98 56.87 2.78
N SER A 90 10.73 57.05 1.70
CA SER A 90 11.46 55.94 1.05
C SER A 90 12.56 55.37 1.94
N GLU A 91 13.29 56.19 2.71
CA GLU A 91 14.27 55.73 3.70
C GLU A 91 13.61 54.82 4.74
N LYS A 92 12.44 55.20 5.23
CA LYS A 92 11.67 54.40 6.19
C LYS A 92 11.26 53.05 5.62
N LYS A 93 10.78 53.02 4.37
CA LYS A 93 10.35 51.78 3.69
C LYS A 93 11.53 50.88 3.35
N ALA A 94 12.62 51.45 2.82
CA ALA A 94 13.86 50.72 2.53
C ALA A 94 14.39 50.05 3.81
N LYS A 95 14.46 50.77 4.94
CA LYS A 95 14.86 50.21 6.24
C LYS A 95 13.96 49.07 6.68
N ALA A 96 12.64 49.23 6.58
CA ALA A 96 11.69 48.18 6.94
C ALA A 96 11.87 46.90 6.10
N HIS A 97 12.09 47.04 4.79
CA HIS A 97 12.39 45.90 3.92
C HIS A 97 13.75 45.25 4.26
N LEU A 98 14.80 46.04 4.48
CA LEU A 98 16.12 45.55 4.88
C LEU A 98 16.09 44.84 6.25
N ASP A 99 15.20 45.23 7.16
CA ASP A 99 15.02 44.53 8.44
C ASP A 99 14.40 43.15 8.26
N ILE A 100 13.47 43.00 7.31
CA ILE A 100 12.93 41.68 6.94
C ILE A 100 14.04 40.84 6.28
N VAL A 101 14.83 41.44 5.38
CA VAL A 101 16.00 40.76 4.78
C VAL A 101 16.95 40.29 5.88
N ALA A 102 17.27 41.12 6.88
CA ALA A 102 18.15 40.75 8.00
C ALA A 102 17.65 39.55 8.82
N GLN A 103 16.33 39.38 8.96
CA GLN A 103 15.76 38.25 9.70
C GLN A 103 15.76 36.95 8.88
N ARG A 104 15.76 37.05 7.55
CA ARG A 104 15.56 35.91 6.65
C ARG A 104 16.81 35.52 5.86
N TYR A 105 17.81 36.39 5.83
CA TYR A 105 19.07 36.18 5.14
C TYR A 105 19.88 35.08 5.83
N LEU A 106 20.30 34.10 5.02
CA LEU A 106 21.10 32.95 5.47
C LEU A 106 22.60 33.11 5.15
N GLY A 107 23.02 34.26 4.62
CA GLY A 107 24.41 34.57 4.28
C GLY A 107 25.14 35.30 5.39
N ASN A 108 26.14 36.12 5.04
CA ASN A 108 26.95 36.83 6.03
C ASN A 108 26.18 38.06 6.57
N PRO A 109 25.86 38.15 7.87
CA PRO A 109 25.18 39.32 8.44
C PRO A 109 25.94 40.64 8.22
N GLU A 110 27.26 40.59 7.99
CA GLU A 110 28.08 41.76 7.71
C GLU A 110 27.70 42.46 6.38
N ASP A 111 27.15 41.74 5.41
CA ASP A 111 26.73 42.32 4.12
C ASP A 111 25.65 43.39 4.33
N LEU A 112 24.67 43.09 5.20
CA LEU A 112 23.62 44.03 5.58
C LEU A 112 24.11 45.11 6.54
N ALA A 113 25.07 44.79 7.41
CA ALA A 113 25.68 45.79 8.29
C ALA A 113 26.39 46.87 7.47
N ALA A 114 27.15 46.47 6.44
CA ALA A 114 27.83 47.37 5.54
C ALA A 114 26.85 48.25 4.73
N ILE A 115 25.71 47.69 4.27
CA ILE A 115 24.66 48.49 3.62
C ILE A 115 24.08 49.52 4.60
N ARG A 116 23.78 49.13 5.83
CA ARG A 116 23.24 50.05 6.85
C ARG A 116 24.22 51.17 7.19
N GLU A 117 25.51 50.85 7.31
CA GLU A 117 26.56 51.83 7.55
C GLU A 117 26.62 52.86 6.41
N GLU A 118 26.56 52.41 5.16
CA GLU A 118 26.57 53.34 4.03
C GLU A 118 25.29 54.15 3.88
N LEU A 119 24.14 53.61 4.27
CA LEU A 119 22.90 54.39 4.33
C LEU A 119 22.95 55.50 5.38
N GLU A 120 23.55 55.25 6.54
CA GLU A 120 23.74 56.29 7.57
C GLU A 120 24.79 57.34 7.13
N SER A 121 25.87 56.89 6.49
CA SER A 121 26.86 57.78 5.88
C SER A 121 26.23 58.69 4.81
N TRP A 122 25.43 58.11 3.92
CA TRP A 122 24.67 58.81 2.89
C TRP A 122 23.66 59.80 3.48
N LYS A 123 22.99 59.46 4.58
CA LYS A 123 22.10 60.39 5.29
C LYS A 123 22.85 61.62 5.79
N GLY A 124 24.07 61.46 6.27
CA GLY A 124 24.97 62.55 6.63
C GLY A 124 25.27 63.48 5.44
N LEU A 125 25.56 62.89 4.28
CA LEU A 125 25.77 63.61 3.02
C LEU A 125 24.51 64.37 2.57
N ARG A 126 23.36 63.69 2.62
CA ARG A 126 22.04 64.26 2.30
C ARG A 126 21.77 65.52 3.10
N ASN A 127 21.96 65.47 4.41
CA ASN A 127 21.70 66.60 5.29
C ASN A 127 22.59 67.81 4.98
N ARG A 128 23.81 67.58 4.49
CA ARG A 128 24.71 68.66 4.03
C ARG A 128 24.20 69.29 2.73
N VAL A 129 23.81 68.47 1.75
CA VAL A 129 23.25 68.95 0.48
C VAL A 129 21.94 69.72 0.71
N VAL A 130 21.06 69.24 1.60
CA VAL A 130 19.83 69.97 1.98
C VAL A 130 20.15 71.34 2.57
N LYS A 131 21.17 71.46 3.43
CA LYS A 131 21.59 72.76 3.99
C LYS A 131 22.12 73.70 2.91
N LEU A 132 22.95 73.21 1.98
CA LEU A 132 23.47 73.99 0.85
C LEU A 132 22.34 74.45 -0.08
N ALA A 133 21.39 73.56 -0.39
CA ALA A 133 20.22 73.88 -1.19
C ALA A 133 19.35 74.97 -0.55
N LYS A 134 19.08 74.87 0.76
CA LYS A 134 18.34 75.90 1.53
C LYS A 134 19.09 77.24 1.63
N ALA A 135 20.43 77.21 1.58
CA ALA A 135 21.28 78.40 1.55
C ALA A 135 21.43 79.02 0.15
N GLY A 136 20.85 78.42 -0.90
CA GLY A 136 20.97 78.88 -2.29
C GLY A 136 22.29 78.51 -2.98
N GLN A 137 23.16 77.72 -2.34
CA GLN A 137 24.47 77.31 -2.86
C GLN A 137 24.34 76.08 -3.78
N LYS A 138 23.67 76.25 -4.93
CA LYS A 138 23.33 75.15 -5.84
C LYS A 138 24.53 74.47 -6.49
N GLU A 139 25.58 75.21 -6.85
CA GLU A 139 26.78 74.62 -7.48
C GLU A 139 27.53 73.69 -6.52
N GLU A 140 27.75 74.11 -5.27
CA GLU A 140 28.38 73.27 -4.23
C GLU A 140 27.50 72.05 -3.90
N ALA A 141 26.18 72.22 -3.86
CA ALA A 141 25.25 71.11 -3.65
C ALA A 141 25.31 70.07 -4.78
N LEU A 142 25.43 70.52 -6.03
CA LEU A 142 25.53 69.68 -7.22
C LEU A 142 26.86 68.91 -7.26
N ASP A 143 27.99 69.56 -6.98
CA ASP A 143 29.31 68.92 -6.96
C ASP A 143 29.39 67.84 -5.88
N LEU A 144 28.88 68.14 -4.68
CA LEU A 144 28.84 67.18 -3.57
C LEU A 144 27.97 65.96 -3.90
N GLN A 145 26.85 66.19 -4.58
CA GLN A 145 25.97 65.14 -5.06
C GLN A 145 26.63 64.27 -6.14
N GLN A 146 27.18 64.86 -7.20
CA GLN A 146 27.72 64.12 -8.34
C GLN A 146 28.98 63.34 -7.97
N SER A 147 29.81 63.88 -7.08
CA SER A 147 31.09 63.27 -6.72
C SER A 147 30.97 62.21 -5.60
N GLN A 148 30.25 62.47 -4.51
CA GLN A 148 30.21 61.55 -3.36
C GLN A 148 28.99 60.64 -3.35
N ALA A 149 27.79 61.18 -3.59
CA ALA A 149 26.56 60.38 -3.44
C ALA A 149 26.44 59.28 -4.50
N ALA A 150 26.84 59.56 -5.74
CA ALA A 150 26.85 58.57 -6.81
C ALA A 150 27.76 57.36 -6.48
N ARG A 151 28.93 57.61 -5.88
CA ARG A 151 29.85 56.54 -5.44
C ARG A 151 29.27 55.72 -4.28
N GLN A 152 28.58 56.35 -3.34
CA GLN A 152 27.94 55.64 -2.23
C GLN A 152 26.80 54.74 -2.72
N PHE A 153 25.93 55.22 -3.61
CA PHE A 153 24.87 54.39 -4.18
C PHE A 153 25.42 53.24 -5.02
N ALA A 154 26.48 53.44 -5.80
CA ALA A 154 27.15 52.35 -6.51
C ALA A 154 27.71 51.28 -5.56
N THR A 155 28.24 51.69 -4.40
CA THR A 155 28.75 50.76 -3.37
C THR A 155 27.61 50.00 -2.69
N ILE A 156 26.48 50.65 -2.45
CA ILE A 156 25.28 50.01 -1.90
C ILE A 156 24.73 49.00 -2.91
N ASP A 157 24.61 49.38 -4.17
CA ASP A 157 24.16 48.53 -5.28
C ASP A 157 25.01 47.26 -5.40
N GLU A 158 26.34 47.39 -5.43
CA GLU A 158 27.27 46.25 -5.45
C GLU A 158 27.01 45.28 -4.28
N LYS A 159 26.79 45.80 -3.07
CA LYS A 159 26.50 44.98 -1.88
C LYS A 159 25.11 44.33 -1.95
N LEU A 160 24.11 45.02 -2.50
CA LEU A 160 22.79 44.44 -2.72
C LEU A 160 22.88 43.27 -3.71
N THR A 161 23.66 43.41 -4.79
CA THR A 161 23.90 42.33 -5.75
C THR A 161 24.50 41.09 -5.07
N VAL A 162 25.44 41.24 -4.14
CA VAL A 162 25.99 40.10 -3.38
C VAL A 162 24.89 39.34 -2.61
N ILE A 163 23.98 40.07 -1.97
CA ILE A 163 22.86 39.46 -1.23
C ILE A 163 21.88 38.78 -2.20
N GLU A 164 21.60 39.42 -3.33
CA GLU A 164 20.72 38.89 -4.38
C GLU A 164 21.26 37.58 -4.95
N GLU A 165 22.52 37.56 -5.38
CA GLU A 165 23.18 36.37 -5.92
C GLU A 165 23.20 35.24 -4.88
N PHE A 166 23.48 35.56 -3.62
CA PHE A 166 23.42 34.58 -2.55
C PHE A 166 22.00 34.01 -2.40
N ALA A 167 20.98 34.86 -2.39
CA ALA A 167 19.59 34.42 -2.26
C ALA A 167 19.16 33.54 -3.45
N ALA A 168 19.53 33.93 -4.68
CA ALA A 168 19.25 33.15 -5.89
C ALA A 168 19.94 31.77 -5.85
N ASN A 169 21.23 31.73 -5.52
CA ASN A 169 21.98 30.48 -5.37
C ASN A 169 21.42 29.60 -4.26
N LYS A 170 21.00 30.21 -3.14
CA LYS A 170 20.38 29.48 -2.03
C LYS A 170 19.02 28.91 -2.43
N ALA A 171 18.20 29.66 -3.16
CA ALA A 171 16.95 29.15 -3.74
C ALA A 171 17.19 27.94 -4.64
N ALA A 172 18.16 28.04 -5.54
CA ALA A 172 18.55 26.92 -6.41
C ALA A 172 18.95 25.67 -5.61
N SER A 173 19.74 25.83 -4.54
CA SER A 173 20.14 24.71 -3.67
C SER A 173 18.96 24.03 -2.94
N PHE A 174 17.91 24.80 -2.58
CA PHE A 174 16.69 24.23 -1.99
C PHE A 174 15.88 23.45 -3.02
N VAL A 175 15.80 23.94 -4.26
CA VAL A 175 15.14 23.23 -5.37
C VAL A 175 15.89 21.94 -5.70
N GLU A 176 17.21 21.98 -5.82
CA GLU A 176 18.05 20.80 -6.07
C GLU A 176 17.89 19.76 -4.94
N GLY A 177 17.90 20.22 -3.68
CA GLY A 177 17.64 19.36 -2.52
C GLY A 177 16.24 18.73 -2.53
N ALA A 178 15.23 19.47 -3.00
CA ALA A 178 13.86 18.99 -3.15
C ALA A 178 13.75 17.94 -4.26
N GLU A 179 14.36 18.19 -5.42
CA GLU A 179 14.40 17.24 -6.55
C GLU A 179 15.17 15.96 -6.18
N GLY A 180 16.33 16.08 -5.53
CA GLY A 180 17.09 14.94 -5.03
C GLY A 180 16.29 14.11 -4.02
N THR A 181 15.57 14.76 -3.11
CA THR A 181 14.67 14.10 -2.17
C THR A 181 13.51 13.40 -2.88
N ALA A 182 12.92 14.03 -3.90
CA ALA A 182 11.83 13.47 -4.69
C ALA A 182 12.27 12.23 -5.48
N ASN A 183 13.39 12.31 -6.20
CA ASN A 183 13.94 11.19 -6.99
C ASN A 183 14.25 9.97 -6.11
N ASN A 184 14.92 10.18 -4.97
CA ASN A 184 15.17 9.09 -4.01
C ASN A 184 13.87 8.50 -3.45
N THR A 185 12.86 9.34 -3.23
CA THR A 185 11.54 8.91 -2.76
C THR A 185 10.82 8.07 -3.82
N TYR A 186 10.84 8.48 -5.10
CA TYR A 186 10.26 7.69 -6.20
C TYR A 186 10.93 6.33 -6.34
N LEU A 187 12.26 6.27 -6.30
CA LEU A 187 13.01 5.02 -6.41
C LEU A 187 12.62 4.03 -5.28
N LEU A 188 12.55 4.53 -4.04
CA LEU A 188 12.12 3.72 -2.89
C LEU A 188 10.65 3.28 -2.99
N ILE A 189 9.74 4.15 -3.45
CA ILE A 189 8.34 3.77 -3.68
C ILE A 189 8.25 2.68 -4.74
N TYR A 190 8.93 2.83 -5.88
CA TYR A 190 8.92 1.80 -6.93
C TYR A 190 9.49 0.48 -6.45
N LEU A 191 10.56 0.50 -5.65
CA LEU A 191 11.12 -0.71 -5.04
C LEU A 191 10.14 -1.38 -4.07
N LEU A 192 9.47 -0.62 -3.20
CA LEU A 192 8.48 -1.15 -2.26
C LEU A 192 7.25 -1.72 -2.98
N VAL A 193 6.75 -1.03 -4.01
CA VAL A 193 5.64 -1.51 -4.84
C VAL A 193 6.05 -2.79 -5.56
N PHE A 194 7.24 -2.84 -6.15
CA PHE A 194 7.76 -4.04 -6.79
C PHE A 194 7.83 -5.23 -5.82
N LEU A 195 8.37 -5.02 -4.61
CA LEU A 195 8.42 -6.05 -3.57
C LEU A 195 7.03 -6.51 -3.12
N ALA A 196 6.07 -5.57 -3.00
CA ALA A 196 4.69 -5.90 -2.66
C ALA A 196 4.01 -6.74 -3.75
N VAL A 197 4.20 -6.39 -5.02
CA VAL A 197 3.67 -7.17 -6.16
C VAL A 197 4.32 -8.54 -6.22
N ALA A 198 5.65 -8.61 -6.15
CA ALA A 198 6.39 -9.88 -6.16
C ALA A 198 5.96 -10.79 -5.00
N GLY A 199 5.86 -10.23 -3.78
CA GLY A 199 5.35 -10.94 -2.61
C GLY A 199 3.91 -11.44 -2.79
N SER A 200 3.04 -10.61 -3.38
CA SER A 200 1.65 -11.00 -3.67
C SER A 200 1.56 -12.15 -4.67
N VAL A 201 2.39 -12.15 -5.71
CA VAL A 201 2.47 -13.26 -6.69
C VAL A 201 2.96 -14.54 -6.01
N VAL A 202 3.98 -14.45 -5.14
CA VAL A 202 4.47 -15.61 -4.36
C VAL A 202 3.37 -16.16 -3.44
N ILE A 203 2.71 -15.29 -2.67
CA ILE A 203 1.61 -15.69 -1.78
C ILE A 203 0.45 -16.31 -2.57
N ALA A 204 0.05 -15.72 -3.68
CA ALA A 204 -1.02 -16.23 -4.55
C ALA A 204 -0.68 -17.61 -5.11
N THR A 205 0.54 -17.81 -5.61
CA THR A 205 0.97 -19.10 -6.17
C THR A 205 1.10 -20.18 -5.09
N LEU A 206 1.60 -19.85 -3.90
CA LEU A 206 1.67 -20.78 -2.76
C LEU A 206 0.27 -21.16 -2.25
N THR A 207 -0.64 -20.19 -2.14
CA THR A 207 -2.02 -20.42 -1.71
C THR A 207 -2.79 -21.26 -2.73
N SER A 208 -2.70 -20.93 -4.01
CA SER A 208 -3.31 -21.70 -5.10
C SER A 208 -2.84 -23.16 -5.11
N ARG A 209 -1.52 -23.39 -4.95
CA ARG A 209 -0.95 -24.75 -4.92
C ARG A 209 -1.30 -25.54 -3.67
N SER A 210 -1.37 -24.90 -2.50
CA SER A 210 -1.55 -25.59 -1.21
C SER A 210 -3.01 -25.75 -0.79
N ILE A 211 -3.92 -24.94 -1.34
CA ILE A 211 -5.35 -24.93 -1.00
C ILE A 211 -6.19 -25.28 -2.22
N SER A 212 -6.16 -24.45 -3.27
CA SER A 212 -7.07 -24.60 -4.42
C SER A 212 -6.85 -25.93 -5.14
N ARG A 213 -5.61 -26.37 -5.34
CA ARG A 213 -5.33 -27.66 -6.00
C ARG A 213 -5.87 -28.87 -5.21
N PRO A 214 -5.56 -29.07 -3.91
CA PRO A 214 -6.14 -30.18 -3.14
C PRO A 214 -7.67 -30.14 -3.05
N LEU A 215 -8.27 -28.95 -2.95
CA LEU A 215 -9.73 -28.83 -2.95
C LEU A 215 -10.34 -29.23 -4.28
N ASN A 216 -9.77 -28.79 -5.41
CA ASN A 216 -10.21 -29.23 -6.73
C ASN A 216 -10.07 -30.75 -6.90
N ARG A 217 -9.02 -31.35 -6.35
CA ARG A 217 -8.87 -32.81 -6.36
C ARG A 217 -9.94 -33.50 -5.49
N ALA A 218 -10.29 -32.94 -4.33
CA ALA A 218 -11.37 -33.48 -3.51
C ALA A 218 -12.74 -33.42 -4.23
N VAL A 219 -12.99 -32.35 -5.01
CA VAL A 219 -14.18 -32.25 -5.87
C VAL A 219 -14.19 -33.34 -6.94
N GLU A 220 -13.06 -33.58 -7.60
CA GLU A 220 -12.93 -34.66 -8.60
C GLU A 220 -13.19 -36.05 -7.99
N VAL A 221 -12.65 -36.31 -6.81
CA VAL A 221 -12.90 -37.55 -6.05
C VAL A 221 -14.38 -37.70 -5.72
N ALA A 222 -15.04 -36.63 -5.28
CA ALA A 222 -16.48 -36.68 -4.98
C ALA A 222 -17.31 -37.02 -6.23
N ASN A 223 -16.95 -36.45 -7.38
CA ASN A 223 -17.63 -36.77 -8.65
C ASN A 223 -17.43 -38.23 -9.05
N GLN A 224 -16.23 -38.79 -8.90
CA GLN A 224 -15.97 -40.21 -9.17
C GLN A 224 -16.79 -41.13 -8.27
N ILE A 225 -16.90 -40.80 -6.97
CA ILE A 225 -17.76 -41.55 -6.05
C ILE A 225 -19.22 -41.47 -6.48
N ALA A 226 -19.69 -40.31 -6.95
CA ALA A 226 -21.06 -40.14 -7.44
C ALA A 226 -21.34 -40.97 -8.70
N GLU A 227 -20.32 -41.24 -9.52
CA GLU A 227 -20.39 -42.14 -10.68
C GLU A 227 -20.27 -43.64 -10.29
N GLY A 228 -20.01 -43.94 -9.01
CA GLY A 228 -19.82 -45.30 -8.51
C GLY A 228 -18.40 -45.84 -8.68
N ASP A 229 -17.44 -45.02 -9.13
CA ASP A 229 -16.03 -45.41 -9.16
C ASP A 229 -15.41 -45.26 -7.76
N LEU A 230 -15.17 -46.40 -7.11
CA LEU A 230 -14.53 -46.45 -5.81
C LEU A 230 -13.03 -46.75 -5.89
N LYS A 231 -12.42 -46.97 -7.07
CA LYS A 231 -10.99 -47.30 -7.21
C LYS A 231 -10.10 -46.05 -7.26
N ILE A 232 -10.36 -45.13 -6.34
CA ILE A 232 -9.69 -43.84 -6.26
C ILE A 232 -8.46 -43.91 -5.35
N THR A 233 -7.37 -43.26 -5.77
CA THR A 233 -6.21 -42.97 -4.93
C THR A 233 -6.29 -41.54 -4.40
N LEU A 234 -6.38 -41.40 -3.08
CA LEU A 234 -6.41 -40.10 -2.42
C LEU A 234 -4.99 -39.50 -2.29
N PRO A 235 -4.86 -38.16 -2.27
CA PRO A 235 -3.59 -37.49 -1.96
C PRO A 235 -3.08 -37.83 -0.55
N SER A 236 -1.81 -37.53 -0.26
CA SER A 236 -1.18 -37.93 1.00
C SER A 236 -1.95 -37.50 2.26
N LEU A 237 -2.16 -38.44 3.16
CA LEU A 237 -2.81 -38.25 4.47
C LEU A 237 -1.92 -37.55 5.52
N ASP A 238 -0.65 -37.27 5.19
CA ASP A 238 0.33 -36.66 6.12
C ASP A 238 0.08 -35.16 6.40
N ARG A 239 -1.10 -34.65 6.01
CA ARG A 239 -1.47 -33.25 6.16
C ARG A 239 -2.39 -33.05 7.37
N HIS A 240 -2.02 -32.09 8.20
CA HIS A 240 -2.66 -31.85 9.51
C HIS A 240 -3.51 -30.56 9.55
N ASP A 241 -3.91 -30.05 8.38
CA ASP A 241 -4.75 -28.85 8.22
C ASP A 241 -6.22 -29.22 7.87
N GLU A 242 -7.07 -28.22 7.66
CA GLU A 242 -8.49 -28.42 7.37
C GLU A 242 -8.73 -29.28 6.12
N VAL A 243 -7.88 -29.18 5.09
CA VAL A 243 -8.03 -30.00 3.89
C VAL A 243 -7.34 -31.36 4.01
N GLY A 244 -6.40 -31.54 4.94
CA GLY A 244 -6.00 -32.87 5.42
C GLY A 244 -7.15 -33.60 6.12
N ASN A 245 -7.85 -32.91 7.01
CA ASN A 245 -9.06 -33.44 7.68
C ASN A 245 -10.16 -33.81 6.68
N LEU A 246 -10.34 -32.99 5.63
CA LEU A 246 -11.27 -33.29 4.53
C LEU A 246 -10.88 -34.57 3.78
N ILE A 247 -9.62 -34.71 3.39
CA ILE A 247 -9.11 -35.90 2.68
C ILE A 247 -9.29 -37.15 3.56
N ALA A 248 -8.99 -37.06 4.86
CA ALA A 248 -9.18 -38.16 5.80
C ALA A 248 -10.66 -38.56 5.97
N ALA A 249 -11.60 -37.60 5.86
CA ALA A 249 -13.03 -37.88 5.87
C ALA A 249 -13.48 -38.61 4.59
N PHE A 250 -13.01 -38.17 3.41
CA PHE A 250 -13.25 -38.88 2.15
C PHE A 250 -12.69 -40.30 2.16
N ASP A 251 -11.51 -40.51 2.74
CA ASP A 251 -10.90 -41.83 2.85
C ASP A 251 -11.74 -42.81 3.68
N ARG A 252 -12.31 -42.34 4.80
CA ARG A 252 -13.25 -43.14 5.60
C ARG A 252 -14.52 -43.47 4.82
N MET A 253 -15.06 -42.50 4.07
CA MET A 253 -16.26 -42.71 3.24
C MET A 253 -16.02 -43.71 2.10
N ILE A 254 -14.89 -43.60 1.39
CA ILE A 254 -14.54 -44.52 0.30
C ILE A 254 -14.37 -45.95 0.84
N ARG A 255 -13.68 -46.12 1.98
CA ARG A 255 -13.52 -47.44 2.61
C ARG A 255 -14.87 -48.06 2.94
N TYR A 256 -15.74 -47.31 3.60
CA TYR A 256 -17.09 -47.77 3.92
C TYR A 256 -17.90 -48.16 2.66
N LEU A 257 -17.86 -47.34 1.60
CA LEU A 257 -18.54 -47.66 0.35
C LEU A 257 -17.95 -48.91 -0.34
N ARG A 258 -16.63 -49.11 -0.27
CA ARG A 258 -15.98 -50.33 -0.78
C ARG A 258 -16.41 -51.56 0.00
N ASP A 259 -16.48 -51.48 1.31
CA ASP A 259 -16.95 -52.57 2.17
C ASP A 259 -18.40 -52.95 1.82
N MET A 260 -19.27 -51.96 1.60
CA MET A 260 -20.66 -52.21 1.17
C MET A 260 -20.73 -52.79 -0.25
N ALA A 261 -19.88 -52.35 -1.17
CA ALA A 261 -19.80 -52.91 -2.52
C ALA A 261 -19.32 -54.38 -2.50
N GLU A 262 -18.38 -54.73 -1.62
CA GLU A 262 -17.92 -56.11 -1.44
C GLU A 262 -19.04 -57.01 -0.89
N VAL A 263 -19.78 -56.53 0.11
CA VAL A 263 -20.97 -57.23 0.63
C VAL A 263 -21.98 -57.49 -0.50
N ALA A 264 -22.31 -56.45 -1.29
CA ALA A 264 -23.22 -56.60 -2.43
C ALA A 264 -22.70 -57.64 -3.44
N GLY A 265 -21.39 -57.65 -3.70
CA GLY A 265 -20.73 -58.64 -4.56
C GLY A 265 -20.87 -60.07 -4.03
N ARG A 266 -20.72 -60.29 -2.73
CA ARG A 266 -20.91 -61.62 -2.10
C ARG A 266 -22.36 -62.09 -2.21
N ILE A 267 -23.33 -61.21 -1.96
CA ILE A 267 -24.76 -61.50 -2.15
C ILE A 267 -25.05 -61.88 -3.60
N ALA A 268 -24.51 -61.13 -4.57
CA ALA A 268 -24.66 -61.43 -6.00
C ALA A 268 -24.03 -62.78 -6.38
N ALA A 269 -22.94 -63.18 -5.71
CA ALA A 269 -22.32 -64.50 -5.82
C ALA A 269 -23.07 -65.61 -5.06
N LYS A 270 -24.26 -65.33 -4.51
CA LYS A 270 -25.09 -66.22 -3.70
C LYS A 270 -24.43 -66.66 -2.38
N ASP A 271 -23.43 -65.94 -1.92
CA ASP A 271 -22.81 -66.15 -0.62
C ASP A 271 -23.49 -65.26 0.44
N LEU A 272 -24.45 -65.85 1.16
CA LEU A 272 -25.20 -65.20 2.24
C LEU A 272 -24.55 -65.39 3.62
N THR A 273 -23.33 -65.92 3.69
CA THR A 273 -22.62 -66.08 4.98
C THR A 273 -21.98 -64.78 5.46
N ALA A 274 -21.96 -63.75 4.61
CA ALA A 274 -21.46 -62.43 4.97
C ALA A 274 -22.25 -61.83 6.13
N ARG A 275 -21.54 -61.38 7.17
CA ARG A 275 -22.16 -60.61 8.27
C ARG A 275 -21.89 -59.13 8.05
N VAL A 276 -22.95 -58.38 7.78
CA VAL A 276 -22.88 -56.91 7.72
C VAL A 276 -23.09 -56.38 9.13
N GLN A 277 -22.13 -55.60 9.62
CA GLN A 277 -22.25 -54.90 10.90
C GLN A 277 -22.46 -53.41 10.63
N PRO A 278 -23.69 -52.90 10.78
CA PRO A 278 -23.97 -51.47 10.61
C PRO A 278 -23.12 -50.64 11.57
N HIS A 279 -22.53 -49.54 11.09
CA HIS A 279 -21.66 -48.68 11.92
C HIS A 279 -22.44 -47.81 12.91
N SER A 280 -23.73 -47.59 12.66
CA SER A 280 -24.61 -46.86 13.58
C SER A 280 -26.07 -47.21 13.35
N THR A 281 -26.96 -46.78 14.25
CA THR A 281 -28.41 -46.85 14.04
C THR A 281 -28.90 -46.02 12.84
N HIS A 282 -28.08 -45.09 12.35
CA HIS A 282 -28.38 -44.25 11.18
C HIS A 282 -27.72 -44.77 9.89
N ASP A 283 -27.05 -45.91 9.94
CA ASP A 283 -26.40 -46.54 8.79
C ASP A 283 -27.44 -47.21 7.88
N VAL A 284 -28.02 -46.43 6.95
CA VAL A 284 -29.11 -46.91 6.08
C VAL A 284 -28.66 -48.10 5.22
N LEU A 285 -27.48 -48.03 4.59
CA LEU A 285 -27.01 -49.10 3.70
C LEU A 285 -26.66 -50.37 4.49
N GLY A 286 -25.92 -50.25 5.59
CA GLY A 286 -25.54 -51.38 6.42
C GLY A 286 -26.75 -52.12 6.98
N ASN A 287 -27.73 -51.38 7.51
CA ASN A 287 -28.98 -51.97 8.01
C ASN A 287 -29.79 -52.64 6.89
N ALA A 288 -29.86 -52.02 5.71
CA ALA A 288 -30.57 -52.57 4.56
C ALA A 288 -29.93 -53.87 4.05
N PHE A 289 -28.60 -53.91 3.91
CA PHE A 289 -27.89 -55.14 3.49
C PHE A 289 -28.00 -56.26 4.54
N ALA A 290 -27.89 -55.94 5.83
CA ALA A 290 -28.10 -56.92 6.89
C ALA A 290 -29.50 -57.56 6.82
N THR A 291 -30.53 -56.73 6.63
CA THR A 291 -31.92 -57.19 6.45
C THR A 291 -32.09 -58.02 5.18
N MET A 292 -31.45 -57.62 4.08
CA MET A 292 -31.51 -58.34 2.80
C MET A 292 -30.92 -59.75 2.92
N ILE A 293 -29.74 -59.89 3.54
CA ILE A 293 -29.08 -61.20 3.73
C ILE A 293 -29.96 -62.12 4.56
N ASP A 294 -30.54 -61.61 5.65
CA ASP A 294 -31.41 -62.38 6.52
C ASP A 294 -32.68 -62.86 5.79
N ASN A 295 -33.35 -61.97 5.04
CA ASN A 295 -34.53 -62.33 4.25
C ASN A 295 -34.21 -63.36 3.16
N LEU A 296 -33.10 -63.19 2.43
CA LEU A 296 -32.68 -64.14 1.41
C LEU A 296 -32.30 -65.50 2.02
N GLY A 297 -31.65 -65.50 3.18
CA GLY A 297 -31.29 -66.71 3.91
C GLY A 297 -32.52 -67.51 4.35
N ARG A 298 -33.52 -66.82 4.91
CA ARG A 298 -34.82 -67.43 5.27
C ARG A 298 -35.53 -68.01 4.05
N MET A 299 -35.56 -67.27 2.94
CA MET A 299 -36.18 -67.74 1.69
C MET A 299 -35.51 -69.01 1.14
N ILE A 300 -34.17 -69.12 1.21
CA ILE A 300 -33.47 -70.35 0.81
C ILE A 300 -33.82 -71.52 1.73
N ALA A 301 -33.89 -71.29 3.04
CA ALA A 301 -34.27 -72.32 4.00
C ALA A 301 -35.71 -72.83 3.75
N GLU A 302 -36.66 -71.92 3.51
CA GLU A 302 -38.05 -72.25 3.17
C GLU A 302 -38.16 -73.03 1.84
N ILE A 303 -37.36 -72.69 0.83
CA ILE A 303 -37.30 -73.43 -0.44
C ILE A 303 -36.75 -74.85 -0.21
N GLN A 304 -35.70 -75.01 0.60
CA GLN A 304 -35.14 -76.33 0.92
C GLN A 304 -36.13 -77.19 1.69
N GLU A 305 -36.84 -76.61 2.67
CA GLU A 305 -37.90 -77.30 3.40
C GLU A 305 -39.04 -77.71 2.46
N SER A 306 -39.51 -76.80 1.61
CA SER A 306 -40.54 -77.09 0.61
C SER A 306 -40.10 -78.18 -0.37
N ALA A 307 -38.84 -78.16 -0.82
CA ALA A 307 -38.27 -79.19 -1.69
C ALA A 307 -38.21 -80.55 -0.99
N ASN A 308 -37.87 -80.59 0.30
CA ASN A 308 -37.87 -81.82 1.09
C ASN A 308 -39.30 -82.36 1.28
N VAL A 309 -40.27 -81.49 1.55
CA VAL A 309 -41.70 -81.87 1.63
C VAL A 309 -42.17 -82.44 0.30
N VAL A 310 -41.88 -81.77 -0.82
CA VAL A 310 -42.23 -82.26 -2.17
C VAL A 310 -41.55 -83.58 -2.49
N ALA A 311 -40.26 -83.74 -2.17
CA ALA A 311 -39.53 -84.99 -2.39
C ALA A 311 -40.15 -86.15 -1.57
N SER A 312 -40.53 -85.88 -0.32
CA SER A 312 -41.25 -86.84 0.53
C SER A 312 -42.61 -87.20 -0.07
N SER A 313 -43.39 -86.22 -0.51
CA SER A 313 -44.70 -86.46 -1.15
C SER A 313 -44.57 -87.25 -2.46
N VAL A 314 -43.55 -87.00 -3.28
CA VAL A 314 -43.27 -87.80 -4.49
C VAL A 314 -42.93 -89.24 -4.12
N GLY A 315 -42.15 -89.46 -3.06
CA GLY A 315 -41.86 -90.80 -2.55
C GLY A 315 -43.14 -91.55 -2.12
N GLU A 316 -44.06 -90.86 -1.44
CA GLU A 316 -45.35 -91.42 -1.01
C GLU A 316 -46.28 -91.72 -2.20
N ILE A 317 -46.31 -90.84 -3.22
CA ILE A 317 -47.04 -91.07 -4.48
C ILE A 317 -46.47 -92.28 -5.23
N LEU A 318 -45.14 -92.43 -5.30
CA LEU A 318 -44.50 -93.59 -5.92
C LEU A 318 -44.83 -94.88 -5.16
N ALA A 319 -44.79 -94.85 -3.82
CA ALA A 319 -45.19 -95.99 -3.00
C ALA A 319 -46.65 -96.38 -3.26
N THR A 320 -47.58 -95.43 -3.22
CA THR A 320 -49.01 -95.68 -3.49
C THR A 320 -49.29 -96.15 -4.92
N THR A 321 -48.61 -95.59 -5.93
CA THR A 321 -48.74 -96.06 -7.33
C THR A 321 -48.15 -97.46 -7.54
N THR A 322 -47.03 -97.82 -6.90
CA THR A 322 -46.53 -99.22 -6.95
C THR A 322 -47.48 -100.19 -6.28
N GLN A 323 -48.10 -99.80 -5.15
CA GLN A 323 -49.16 -100.58 -4.49
C GLN A 323 -50.38 -100.78 -5.40
N LEU A 324 -50.81 -99.72 -6.09
CA LEU A 324 -51.93 -99.77 -7.03
C LEU A 324 -51.60 -100.64 -8.24
N ALA A 325 -50.39 -100.52 -8.81
CA ALA A 325 -49.94 -101.34 -9.93
C ALA A 325 -49.83 -102.82 -9.55
N ALA A 326 -49.36 -103.14 -8.35
CA ALA A 326 -49.35 -104.50 -7.82
C ALA A 326 -50.77 -105.06 -7.65
N GLY A 327 -51.72 -104.24 -7.17
CA GLY A 327 -53.13 -104.63 -7.02
C GLY A 327 -53.91 -104.76 -8.33
N ILE A 328 -53.41 -104.23 -9.45
CA ILE A 328 -53.99 -104.43 -10.80
C ILE A 328 -53.43 -105.68 -11.48
N ALA A 329 -52.30 -106.21 -11.00
CA ALA A 329 -51.63 -107.40 -11.55
C ALA A 329 -52.08 -108.73 -10.91
N GLU A 330 -52.89 -108.69 -9.84
CA GLU A 330 -53.66 -109.82 -9.28
C GLU A 330 -55.06 -109.91 -9.91
#